data_AF-A0A4Z0QED1-F1
#
_entry.id   AF-A0A4Z0QED1-F1
#
_cell.length_a   1.000
_cell.length_b   1.000
_cell.length_c   1.000
_cell.angle_alpha   90.00
_cell.angle_beta   90.00
_cell.angle_gamma   90.00
#
_symmetry.space_group_name_H-M   'P 1'
#
loop_
_entity.id
_entity.type
_entity.pdbx_description
1 polymer ?
#
loop_
_entity_poly.entity_id
_entity_poly.type
_entity_poly.pdbx_seq_one_letter_code
_entity_poly.pdbx_strand_id
1 'polypeptide(L)'
;MIAVVVAVADNGVIGRDNQLIWHLPDDLKHFKNITLNHPIIMGRRTFEAIGRPLPKRRNIVVTRQTDWQAEGCEVAFSVPDALAMAHATDADVFVIGGGEIYRQTLPTADTVYLTEVHHDFEGDVVFPELSPLEWREEARERHEPDDKHAYAFSFVTLRRR
;
A
#
# COMPACT_ATOMS: atom_id res chain seq x y z
N MET A 1 -10.38 -10.17 -5.91
CA MET A 1 -8.97 -9.84 -6.14
C MET A 1 -8.40 -9.18 -4.90
N ILE A 2 -7.19 -9.57 -4.50
CA ILE A 2 -6.39 -8.91 -3.48
C ILE A 2 -5.26 -8.18 -4.20
N ALA A 3 -5.23 -6.85 -4.08
CA ALA A 3 -4.18 -6.01 -4.64
C ALA A 3 -3.37 -5.34 -3.53
N VAL A 4 -2.05 -5.33 -3.68
CA VAL A 4 -1.15 -4.51 -2.87
C VAL A 4 -0.92 -3.20 -3.61
N VAL A 5 -1.01 -2.07 -2.91
CA VAL A 5 -0.64 -0.74 -3.46
C VAL A 5 0.49 -0.19 -2.60
N VAL A 6 1.63 0.12 -3.21
CA VAL A 6 2.85 0.51 -2.48
C VAL A 6 3.76 1.38 -3.34
N ALA A 7 4.43 2.34 -2.72
CA ALA A 7 5.56 3.06 -3.29
C ALA A 7 6.86 2.62 -2.59
N VAL A 8 7.89 2.29 -3.37
CA VAL A 8 9.13 1.66 -2.89
C VAL A 8 10.33 2.33 -3.55
N ALA A 9 11.32 2.71 -2.74
CA ALA A 9 12.62 3.19 -3.20
C ALA A 9 13.46 2.08 -3.85
N ASP A 10 14.51 2.44 -4.60
CA ASP A 10 15.45 1.48 -5.21
C ASP A 10 16.07 0.51 -4.18
N ASN A 11 16.34 1.00 -2.97
CA ASN A 11 16.84 0.20 -1.86
C ASN A 11 15.75 -0.54 -1.04
N GLY A 12 14.51 -0.59 -1.53
CA GLY A 12 13.40 -1.29 -0.90
C GLY A 12 12.71 -0.54 0.24
N VAL A 13 13.16 0.67 0.58
CA VAL A 13 12.59 1.48 1.67
C VAL A 13 11.22 2.02 1.26
N ILE A 14 10.28 2.03 2.21
CA ILE A 14 8.91 2.56 2.05
C ILE A 14 8.54 3.64 3.07
N GLY A 15 9.38 3.88 4.06
CA GLY A 15 9.11 4.87 5.08
C GLY A 15 10.17 4.91 6.18
N ARG A 16 10.10 5.98 6.97
CA ARG A 16 10.95 6.22 8.14
C ARG A 16 10.09 6.80 9.25
N ASP A 17 10.25 6.32 10.48
CA ASP A 17 9.58 6.88 11.66
C ASP A 17 8.04 6.99 11.50
N ASN A 18 7.44 6.01 10.81
CA ASN A 18 6.03 5.99 10.38
C ASN A 18 5.62 7.18 9.49
N GLN A 19 6.51 7.73 8.67
CA GLN A 19 6.21 8.76 7.69
C GLN A 19 6.71 8.38 6.30
N LEU A 20 6.06 8.94 5.28
CA LEU A 20 6.57 8.91 3.91
C LEU A 20 7.79 9.84 3.82
N ILE A 21 8.86 9.34 3.22
CA ILE A 21 10.16 10.02 3.13
C ILE A 21 10.36 10.82 1.83
N TRP A 22 9.35 10.83 0.98
CA TRP A 22 9.29 11.62 -0.25
C TRP A 22 7.91 12.24 -0.43
N HIS A 23 7.84 13.22 -1.33
CA HIS A 23 6.60 13.85 -1.76
C HIS A 23 6.41 13.64 -3.26
N LEU A 24 5.45 12.80 -3.63
CA LEU A 24 5.10 12.50 -5.02
C LEU A 24 3.59 12.73 -5.23
N PRO A 25 3.15 13.95 -5.59
CA PRO A 25 1.73 14.27 -5.77
C PRO A 25 1.01 13.37 -6.78
N ASP A 26 1.67 12.99 -7.87
CA ASP A 26 1.05 12.14 -8.89
C ASP A 26 0.90 10.69 -8.42
N ASP A 27 1.80 10.18 -7.59
CA ASP A 27 1.64 8.89 -6.90
C ASP A 27 0.44 8.90 -5.95
N LEU A 28 0.28 9.96 -5.14
CA LEU A 28 -0.88 10.10 -4.25
C LEU A 28 -2.21 10.14 -5.03
N LYS A 29 -2.20 10.77 -6.21
CA LYS A 29 -3.35 10.80 -7.12
C LYS A 29 -3.62 9.42 -7.72
N HIS A 30 -2.58 8.71 -8.14
CA HIS A 30 -2.65 7.35 -8.66
C HIS A 30 -3.21 6.37 -7.60
N PHE A 31 -2.62 6.36 -6.40
CA PHE A 31 -3.10 5.64 -5.23
C PHE A 31 -4.58 5.91 -4.94
N LYS A 32 -4.98 7.18 -4.94
CA LYS A 32 -6.38 7.55 -4.74
C LYS A 32 -7.27 6.96 -5.83
N ASN A 33 -6.89 7.06 -7.10
CA ASN A 33 -7.69 6.56 -8.21
C ASN A 33 -7.86 5.03 -8.17
N ILE A 34 -6.80 4.30 -7.85
CA ILE A 34 -6.85 2.83 -7.71
C ILE A 34 -7.79 2.41 -6.58
N THR A 35 -7.70 3.09 -5.42
CA THR A 35 -8.38 2.64 -4.20
C THR A 35 -9.77 3.23 -4.01
N LEU A 36 -10.19 4.21 -4.82
CA LEU A 36 -11.43 4.96 -4.60
C LEU A 36 -12.65 4.04 -4.66
N ASN A 37 -13.58 4.21 -3.72
CA ASN A 37 -14.81 3.43 -3.57
C ASN A 37 -14.62 1.94 -3.20
N HIS A 38 -13.40 1.50 -2.95
CA HIS A 38 -13.08 0.13 -2.56
C HIS A 38 -12.66 0.04 -1.09
N PRO A 39 -12.73 -1.16 -0.47
CA PRO A 39 -12.15 -1.40 0.84
C PRO A 39 -10.63 -1.34 0.78
N ILE A 40 -10.07 -0.67 1.78
CA ILE A 40 -8.62 -0.58 2.01
C ILE A 40 -8.26 -1.21 3.35
N ILE A 41 -7.18 -1.98 3.37
CA ILE A 41 -6.64 -2.62 4.56
C ILE A 41 -5.30 -2.00 4.90
N MET A 42 -5.15 -1.56 6.14
CA MET A 42 -3.90 -1.02 6.63
C MET A 42 -3.61 -1.43 8.08
N GLY A 43 -2.35 -1.38 8.49
CA GLY A 43 -1.97 -1.58 9.89
C GLY A 43 -2.19 -0.31 10.72
N ARG A 44 -2.36 -0.46 12.04
CA ARG A 44 -2.55 0.68 12.98
C ARG A 44 -1.54 1.82 12.78
N ARG A 45 -0.24 1.51 12.69
CA ARG A 45 0.81 2.53 12.53
C ARG A 45 0.67 3.33 11.23
N THR A 46 0.27 2.66 10.14
CA THR A 46 0.00 3.32 8.85
C THR A 46 -1.23 4.23 8.97
N PHE A 47 -2.28 3.79 9.65
CA PHE A 47 -3.43 4.63 9.91
C PHE A 47 -3.06 5.87 10.75
N GLU A 48 -2.31 5.69 11.83
CA GLU A 48 -1.85 6.80 12.69
C GLU A 48 -0.97 7.81 11.94
N ALA A 49 -0.13 7.33 11.03
CA ALA A 49 0.66 8.18 10.13
C ALA A 49 -0.21 9.02 9.17
N ILE A 50 -1.25 8.42 8.60
CA ILE A 50 -2.23 9.13 7.75
C ILE A 50 -3.07 10.11 8.58
N GLY A 51 -3.34 9.76 9.84
CA GLY A 51 -4.01 10.59 10.85
C GLY A 51 -5.53 10.69 10.70
N ARG A 52 -6.12 10.08 9.66
CA ARG A 52 -7.56 10.12 9.41
C ARG A 52 -8.02 9.01 8.47
N PRO A 53 -9.31 8.61 8.51
CA PRO A 53 -9.89 7.75 7.49
C PRO A 53 -9.78 8.39 6.10
N LEU A 54 -9.44 7.58 5.11
CA LEU A 54 -9.40 8.01 3.73
C LEU A 54 -10.83 8.12 3.19
N PRO A 55 -11.27 9.30 2.70
CA PRO A 55 -12.67 9.51 2.33
C PRO A 55 -13.05 8.64 1.13
N LYS A 56 -14.35 8.26 1.08
CA LYS A 56 -14.94 7.40 0.03
C LYS A 56 -14.25 6.04 -0.11
N ARG A 57 -13.68 5.54 0.99
CA ARG A 57 -13.08 4.21 1.09
C ARG A 57 -13.55 3.58 2.39
N ARG A 58 -13.78 2.28 2.38
CA ARG A 58 -14.05 1.53 3.60
C ARG A 58 -12.70 1.22 4.25
N ASN A 59 -12.43 1.85 5.39
CA ASN A 59 -11.11 1.80 6.04
C ASN A 59 -11.11 0.66 7.05
N ILE A 60 -10.32 -0.38 6.82
CA ILE A 60 -10.15 -1.51 7.73
C ILE A 60 -8.74 -1.47 8.32
N VAL A 61 -8.65 -1.35 9.63
CA VAL A 61 -7.39 -1.24 10.37
C VAL A 61 -7.08 -2.53 11.10
N VAL A 62 -5.92 -3.10 10.84
CA VAL A 62 -5.42 -4.32 11.49
C VAL A 62 -4.58 -3.95 12.70
N THR A 63 -4.95 -4.49 13.86
CA THR A 63 -4.24 -4.29 15.13
C THR A 63 -4.41 -5.47 16.05
N ARG A 64 -3.45 -5.69 16.96
CA ARG A 64 -3.59 -6.67 18.06
C ARG A 64 -4.13 -6.04 19.34
N GLN A 65 -4.31 -4.72 19.37
CA GLN A 65 -4.89 -3.99 20.51
C GLN A 65 -6.41 -4.09 20.43
N THR A 66 -7.02 -4.85 21.33
CA THR A 66 -8.45 -5.16 21.33
C THR A 66 -9.32 -3.98 21.75
N ASP A 67 -8.74 -2.99 22.42
CA ASP A 67 -9.37 -1.76 22.87
C ASP A 67 -9.21 -0.59 21.88
N TRP A 68 -8.42 -0.76 20.82
CA TRP A 68 -8.17 0.29 19.85
C TRP A 68 -9.38 0.51 18.94
N GLN A 69 -9.79 1.78 18.79
CA GLN A 69 -10.87 2.18 17.90
C GLN A 69 -10.53 3.52 17.23
N ALA A 70 -11.03 3.71 16.02
CA ALA A 70 -10.99 4.98 15.32
C ALA A 70 -12.31 5.23 14.61
N GLU A 71 -12.86 6.43 14.78
CA GLU A 71 -14.10 6.83 14.13
C GLU A 71 -13.96 6.76 12.60
N GLY A 72 -14.96 6.19 11.93
CA GLY A 72 -14.94 5.99 10.47
C GLY A 72 -14.04 4.85 9.99
N CYS A 73 -13.53 4.02 10.89
CA CYS A 73 -12.78 2.81 10.58
C CYS A 73 -13.43 1.56 11.20
N GLU A 74 -13.21 0.44 10.54
CA GLU A 74 -13.49 -0.88 11.07
C GLU A 74 -12.18 -1.51 11.55
N VAL A 75 -12.25 -2.32 12.60
CA VAL A 75 -11.08 -2.94 13.22
C VAL A 75 -11.10 -4.43 12.97
N ALA A 76 -9.96 -4.96 12.52
CA ALA A 76 -9.72 -6.38 12.38
C ALA A 76 -8.51 -6.81 13.24
N PHE A 77 -8.55 -8.00 13.80
CA PHE A 77 -7.50 -8.50 14.70
C PHE A 77 -6.45 -9.38 14.00
N SER A 78 -6.67 -9.67 12.72
CA SER A 78 -5.73 -10.39 11.86
C SER A 78 -5.90 -9.97 10.40
N VAL A 79 -4.87 -10.22 9.59
CA VAL A 79 -4.95 -10.01 8.13
C VAL A 79 -6.02 -10.88 7.47
N PRO A 80 -6.15 -12.20 7.79
CA PRO A 80 -7.25 -13.02 7.28
C PRO A 80 -8.64 -12.46 7.61
N ASP A 81 -8.86 -11.99 8.84
CA ASP A 81 -10.14 -11.39 9.22
C ASP A 81 -10.41 -10.11 8.42
N ALA A 82 -9.40 -9.26 8.26
CA ALA A 82 -9.52 -8.03 7.47
C ALA A 82 -9.89 -8.31 6.01
N LEU A 83 -9.24 -9.32 5.41
CA LEU A 83 -9.52 -9.75 4.04
C LEU A 83 -10.94 -10.31 3.91
N ALA A 84 -11.38 -11.14 4.86
CA ALA A 84 -12.74 -11.68 4.87
C ALA A 84 -13.79 -10.55 5.03
N MET A 85 -13.55 -9.60 5.94
CA MET A 85 -14.39 -8.43 6.13
C MET A 85 -14.49 -7.61 4.85
N ALA A 86 -13.36 -7.33 4.20
CA ALA A 86 -13.30 -6.54 2.96
C ALA A 86 -14.05 -7.23 1.82
N HIS A 87 -13.81 -8.54 1.62
CA HIS A 87 -14.45 -9.32 0.57
C HIS A 87 -15.95 -9.54 0.76
N ALA A 88 -16.47 -9.40 1.97
CA ALA A 88 -17.90 -9.44 2.21
C ALA A 88 -18.68 -8.30 1.51
N THR A 89 -18.00 -7.21 1.11
CA THR A 89 -18.63 -6.04 0.47
C THR A 89 -18.14 -5.74 -0.93
N ASP A 90 -16.95 -6.22 -1.31
CA ASP A 90 -16.34 -5.90 -2.60
C ASP A 90 -15.53 -7.08 -3.15
N ALA A 91 -15.54 -7.25 -4.45
CA ALA A 91 -14.69 -8.23 -5.13
C ALA A 91 -13.22 -7.79 -5.06
N ASP A 92 -12.95 -6.48 -5.06
CA ASP A 92 -11.61 -5.91 -5.09
C ASP A 92 -11.22 -5.32 -3.74
N VAL A 93 -10.05 -5.74 -3.22
CA VAL A 93 -9.53 -5.33 -1.91
C VAL A 93 -8.12 -4.82 -2.05
N PHE A 94 -7.84 -3.66 -1.45
CA PHE A 94 -6.55 -3.00 -1.58
C PHE A 94 -5.80 -2.93 -0.26
N VAL A 95 -4.65 -3.58 -0.19
CA VAL A 95 -3.74 -3.55 0.96
C VAL A 95 -2.75 -2.41 0.78
N ILE A 96 -2.73 -1.49 1.73
CA ILE A 96 -1.95 -0.23 1.65
C ILE A 96 -0.85 -0.14 2.72
N GLY A 97 -0.51 -1.29 3.31
CA GLY A 97 0.64 -1.43 4.22
C GLY A 97 0.29 -1.37 5.71
N GLY A 98 1.25 -1.20 6.62
CA GLY A 98 2.69 -1.08 6.38
C GLY A 98 3.40 -2.43 6.20
N GLY A 99 4.72 -2.44 6.37
CA GLY A 99 5.59 -3.58 6.04
C GLY A 99 5.13 -4.94 6.57
N GLU A 100 4.62 -5.01 7.81
CA GLU A 100 4.11 -6.27 8.38
C GLU A 100 2.80 -6.75 7.72
N ILE A 101 1.91 -5.81 7.38
CA ILE A 101 0.67 -6.15 6.66
C ILE A 101 1.03 -6.64 5.26
N TYR A 102 1.93 -5.93 4.56
CA TYR A 102 2.43 -6.37 3.26
C TYR A 102 3.02 -7.79 3.31
N ARG A 103 3.90 -8.09 4.28
CA ARG A 103 4.46 -9.44 4.45
C ARG A 103 3.40 -10.53 4.59
N GLN A 104 2.36 -10.26 5.36
CA GLN A 104 1.28 -11.24 5.59
C GLN A 104 0.34 -11.38 4.39
N THR A 105 0.14 -10.32 3.60
CA THR A 105 -0.80 -10.33 2.47
C THR A 105 -0.17 -10.75 1.15
N LEU A 106 1.13 -10.51 0.97
CA LEU A 106 1.79 -10.73 -0.32
C LEU A 106 1.66 -12.18 -0.84
N PRO A 107 1.73 -13.25 0.00
CA PRO A 107 1.57 -14.64 -0.45
C PRO A 107 0.21 -14.94 -1.10
N THR A 108 -0.83 -14.18 -0.77
CA THR A 108 -2.19 -14.36 -1.31
C THR A 108 -2.62 -13.23 -2.23
N ALA A 109 -1.75 -12.26 -2.51
CA ALA A 109 -2.05 -11.14 -3.39
C ALA A 109 -2.03 -11.56 -4.86
N ASP A 110 -3.00 -11.09 -5.64
CA ASP A 110 -3.11 -11.32 -7.08
C ASP A 110 -2.34 -10.27 -7.89
N THR A 111 -2.19 -9.06 -7.34
CA THR A 111 -1.66 -7.88 -8.04
C THR A 111 -0.85 -7.01 -7.11
N VAL A 112 0.21 -6.40 -7.65
CA VAL A 112 0.93 -5.30 -7.00
C VAL A 112 0.87 -4.09 -7.92
N TYR A 113 0.26 -3.01 -7.44
CA TYR A 113 0.40 -1.67 -8.00
C TYR A 113 1.59 -1.02 -7.29
N LEU A 114 2.73 -1.04 -7.96
CA LEU A 114 4.02 -0.61 -7.44
C LEU A 114 4.39 0.74 -8.04
N THR A 115 4.71 1.71 -7.19
CA THR A 115 5.45 2.90 -7.60
C THR A 115 6.92 2.71 -7.24
N GLU A 116 7.78 2.48 -8.24
CA GLU A 116 9.24 2.42 -8.07
C GLU A 116 9.77 3.86 -8.02
N VAL A 117 10.30 4.30 -6.89
CA VAL A 117 10.95 5.61 -6.74
C VAL A 117 12.45 5.42 -6.97
N HIS A 118 12.96 6.01 -8.05
CA HIS A 118 14.33 5.79 -8.55
C HIS A 118 15.35 6.62 -7.77
N HIS A 119 15.44 6.38 -6.46
CA HIS A 119 16.36 7.01 -5.52
C HIS A 119 16.48 6.18 -4.23
N ASP A 120 17.67 6.16 -3.63
CA ASP A 120 17.90 5.52 -2.32
C ASP A 120 17.56 6.46 -1.17
N PHE A 121 16.80 5.98 -0.18
CA PHE A 121 16.47 6.78 1.01
C PHE A 121 16.89 6.08 2.29
N GLU A 122 17.19 6.85 3.33
CA GLU A 122 17.30 6.30 4.68
C GLU A 122 15.91 6.03 5.26
N GLY A 123 15.66 4.79 5.69
CA GLY A 123 14.42 4.42 6.38
C GLY A 123 14.51 3.10 7.13
N ASP A 124 13.55 2.87 8.01
CA ASP A 124 13.48 1.70 8.91
C ASP A 124 12.39 0.70 8.52
N VAL A 125 11.54 1.05 7.54
CA VAL A 125 10.52 0.17 6.99
C VAL A 125 10.85 -0.16 5.55
N VAL A 126 10.98 -1.47 5.27
CA VAL A 126 11.24 -2.01 3.93
C VAL A 126 10.08 -2.85 3.42
N PHE A 127 9.88 -2.84 2.11
CA PHE A 127 8.96 -3.73 1.42
C PHE A 127 9.61 -5.10 1.14
N PRO A 128 8.87 -6.21 1.19
CA PRO A 128 9.40 -7.52 0.80
C PRO A 128 9.83 -7.54 -0.68
N GLU A 129 10.91 -8.25 -0.99
CA GLU A 129 11.38 -8.42 -2.37
C GLU A 129 10.34 -9.15 -3.23
N LEU A 130 10.12 -8.66 -4.45
CA LEU A 130 9.22 -9.27 -5.42
C LEU A 130 10.01 -10.14 -6.39
N SER A 131 9.93 -11.46 -6.20
CA SER A 131 10.63 -12.41 -7.08
C SER A 131 10.06 -12.39 -8.51
N PRO A 132 10.89 -12.26 -9.56
CA PRO A 132 10.46 -12.39 -10.96
C PRO A 132 9.90 -13.78 -11.31
N LEU A 133 10.16 -14.78 -10.46
CA LEU A 133 9.60 -16.14 -10.58
C LEU A 133 8.14 -16.22 -10.12
N GLU A 134 7.70 -15.29 -9.26
CA GLU A 134 6.34 -15.22 -8.74
C GLU A 134 5.50 -14.14 -9.43
N TRP A 135 6.16 -13.07 -9.89
CA TRP A 135 5.50 -11.89 -10.44
C TRP A 135 5.87 -11.66 -11.90
N ARG A 136 4.90 -11.18 -12.68
CA ARG A 136 5.06 -10.76 -14.07
C ARG A 136 4.64 -9.30 -14.20
N GLU A 137 5.50 -8.49 -14.79
CA GLU A 137 5.17 -7.13 -15.19
C GLU A 137 4.16 -7.14 -16.36
N GLU A 138 3.06 -6.41 -16.19
CA GLU A 138 2.02 -6.26 -17.21
C GLU A 138 2.00 -4.86 -17.82
N ALA A 139 2.34 -3.84 -17.02
CA ALA A 139 2.36 -2.46 -17.47
C ALA A 139 3.43 -1.68 -16.70
N ARG A 140 4.02 -0.70 -17.39
CA ARG A 140 4.96 0.27 -16.84
C ARG A 140 4.73 1.64 -17.47
N GLU A 141 4.69 2.66 -16.63
CA GLU A 141 4.66 4.07 -17.01
C GLU A 141 5.77 4.80 -16.26
N ARG A 142 6.69 5.44 -16.98
CA ARG A 142 7.84 6.12 -16.39
C ARG A 142 7.64 7.63 -16.36
N HIS A 143 7.97 8.23 -15.22
CA HIS A 143 7.96 9.67 -14.99
C HIS A 143 9.39 10.15 -14.69
N GLU A 144 9.86 11.10 -15.49
CA GLU A 144 11.11 11.81 -15.22
C GLU A 144 10.88 12.91 -14.16
N PRO A 145 11.93 13.40 -13.49
CA PRO A 145 11.79 14.51 -12.55
C PRO A 145 11.24 15.75 -13.24
N ASP A 146 10.44 16.53 -12.51
CA ASP A 146 9.84 17.77 -12.97
C ASP A 146 9.69 18.78 -11.80
N ASP A 147 9.04 19.91 -12.04
CA ASP A 147 8.84 20.95 -11.02
C ASP A 147 8.06 20.48 -9.78
N LYS A 148 7.34 19.36 -9.85
CA LYS A 148 6.55 18.77 -8.76
C LYS A 148 7.21 17.55 -8.14
N HIS A 149 8.11 16.89 -8.87
CA HIS A 149 8.69 15.60 -8.52
C HIS A 149 10.22 15.70 -8.54
N ALA A 150 10.83 15.72 -7.36
CA ALA A 150 12.28 15.78 -7.20
C ALA A 150 13.00 14.49 -7.68
N TYR A 151 12.27 13.38 -7.80
CA TYR A 151 12.80 12.07 -8.13
C TYR A 151 12.02 11.47 -9.30
N ALA A 152 12.71 10.75 -10.16
CA ALA A 152 12.05 9.93 -11.17
C ALA A 152 11.30 8.78 -10.47
N PHE A 153 10.19 8.36 -11.05
CA PHE A 153 9.48 7.17 -10.56
C PHE A 153 8.83 6.41 -11.71
N SER A 154 8.36 5.19 -11.44
CA SER A 154 7.61 4.41 -12.41
C SER A 154 6.41 3.75 -11.76
N PHE A 155 5.24 3.91 -12.37
CA PHE A 155 4.09 3.08 -12.05
C PHE A 155 4.24 1.74 -12.75
N VAL A 156 4.21 0.67 -11.99
CA VAL A 156 4.37 -0.70 -12.45
C VAL A 156 3.20 -1.53 -11.95
N THR A 157 2.56 -2.25 -12.86
CA THR A 157 1.53 -3.24 -12.49
C THR A 157 2.12 -4.63 -12.65
N LEU A 158 2.17 -5.35 -11.53
CA LEU A 158 2.64 -6.73 -11.48
C LEU A 158 1.45 -7.65 -11.22
N ARG A 159 1.33 -8.74 -11.99
CA ARG A 159 0.41 -9.85 -11.69
C ARG A 159 1.17 -11.05 -11.16
N ARG A 160 0.54 -11.77 -10.24
CA ARG A 160 1.03 -13.09 -9.83
C ARG A 160 0.98 -14.04 -11.04
N ARG A 161 2.02 -14.84 -11.20
CA ARG A 161 2.16 -15.84 -12.27
C ARG A 161 1.26 -17.05 -12.10
#